data_AF-A0A349PP11-F1
#
_entry.id   AF-A0A349PP11-F1
#
_cell.length_a   1.000
_cell.length_b   1.000
_cell.length_c   1.000
_cell.angle_alpha   90.00
_cell.angle_beta   90.00
_cell.angle_gamma   90.00
#
_symmetry.space_group_name_H-M   'P 1'
#
loop_
_entity.id
_entity.type
_entity.pdbx_description
1 polymer ?
#
loop_
_entity_poly.entity_id
_entity_poly.type
_entity_poly.pdbx_seq_one_letter_code
_entity_poly.pdbx_strand_id
1 'polypeptide(L)'
;MAKVKKIYDMCAITGTYTNKNNEQKNEYTNIGKFFVMDDNSFFSVVKTVPVGAWDGKVSYFEQKEKEQNNTSPVAHQSAPVQTAQVNTNESLPF
;
A
#
# COMPACT_ATOMS: atom_id res chain seq x y z
N MET A 1 1.17 -17.69 -25.96
CA MET A 1 0.56 -16.88 -24.88
C MET A 1 1.15 -15.49 -24.98
N ALA A 2 0.30 -14.47 -25.15
CA ALA A 2 0.74 -13.08 -25.17
C ALA A 2 1.40 -12.71 -23.84
N LYS A 3 2.49 -11.95 -23.86
CA LYS A 3 3.21 -11.50 -22.66
C LYS A 3 2.77 -10.09 -22.28
N VAL A 4 2.73 -9.81 -20.99
CA VAL A 4 2.45 -8.45 -20.50
C VAL A 4 3.59 -7.52 -20.90
N LYS A 5 3.26 -6.49 -21.68
CA LYS A 5 4.17 -5.44 -22.13
C LYS A 5 4.21 -4.25 -21.16
N LYS A 6 3.05 -3.82 -20.67
CA LYS A 6 2.92 -2.71 -19.70
C LYS A 6 1.83 -2.96 -18.68
N ILE A 7 2.02 -2.40 -17.49
CA ILE A 7 1.03 -2.40 -16.40
C ILE A 7 0.82 -0.96 -15.96
N TYR A 8 -0.44 -0.56 -15.88
CA TYR A 8 -0.85 0.72 -15.32
C TYR A 8 -1.69 0.50 -14.06
N ASP A 9 -1.46 1.34 -13.06
CA ASP A 9 -2.34 1.47 -11.91
C ASP A 9 -3.56 2.32 -12.31
N MET A 10 -4.74 1.76 -12.06
CA MET A 10 -6.02 2.44 -12.28
C MET A 10 -6.39 3.17 -10.99
N CYS A 11 -6.54 4.48 -11.03
CA CYS A 11 -6.86 5.30 -9.87
C CYS A 11 -8.10 6.17 -10.11
N ALA A 12 -8.91 6.36 -9.08
CA ALA A 12 -10.12 7.16 -9.12
C ALA A 12 -10.10 8.32 -8.12
N ILE A 13 -10.77 9.38 -8.57
CA ILE A 13 -11.48 10.42 -7.82
C ILE A 13 -12.29 10.00 -6.60
N THR A 14 -11.74 9.74 -5.40
CA THR A 14 -12.58 9.32 -4.25
C THR A 14 -12.94 10.42 -3.27
N GLY A 15 -12.22 11.54 -3.31
CA GLY A 15 -12.46 12.67 -2.42
C GLY A 15 -11.48 13.82 -2.64
N THR A 16 -11.49 14.76 -1.70
CA THR A 16 -10.50 15.84 -1.63
C THR A 16 -10.08 16.04 -0.19
N TYR A 17 -8.82 16.40 0.03
CA TYR A 17 -8.28 16.73 1.35
C TYR A 17 -7.52 18.05 1.30
N THR A 18 -7.51 18.77 2.43
CA THR A 18 -6.71 19.99 2.58
C THR A 18 -5.35 19.63 3.13
N ASN A 19 -4.29 20.13 2.48
CA ASN A 19 -2.92 19.90 2.93
C ASN A 19 -2.49 20.94 4.00
N LYS A 20 -1.28 20.78 4.55
CA LYS A 20 -0.72 21.70 5.56
C LYS A 20 -0.57 23.15 5.09
N ASN A 21 -0.61 23.40 3.79
CA ASN A 21 -0.50 24.71 3.17
C ASN A 21 -1.89 25.32 2.85
N ASN A 22 -2.98 24.73 3.38
CA ASN A 22 -4.37 25.10 3.09
C ASN A 22 -4.78 24.96 1.61
N GLU A 23 -4.07 24.15 0.82
CA GLU A 23 -4.47 23.85 -0.56
C GLU A 23 -5.38 22.62 -0.58
N GLN A 24 -6.47 22.69 -1.34
CA GLN A 24 -7.33 21.54 -1.61
C GLN A 24 -6.67 20.63 -2.67
N LYS A 25 -6.53 19.35 -2.36
CA LYS A 25 -5.96 18.34 -3.25
C LYS A 25 -6.90 17.16 -3.43
N ASN A 26 -6.88 16.57 -4.62
CA ASN A 26 -7.67 15.38 -4.93
C ASN A 26 -7.07 14.16 -4.24
N GLU A 27 -7.94 13.34 -3.67
CA GLU A 27 -7.60 12.03 -3.13
C GLU A 27 -7.76 10.98 -4.22
N TYR A 28 -6.64 10.35 -4.60
CA TYR A 28 -6.62 9.29 -5.60
C TYR A 28 -6.53 7.93 -4.91
N THR A 29 -7.52 7.07 -5.16
CA THR A 29 -7.52 5.69 -4.68
C THR A 29 -7.25 4.73 -5.82
N ASN A 30 -6.35 3.77 -5.63
CA ASN A 30 -6.13 2.69 -6.60
C ASN A 30 -7.35 1.73 -6.61
N ILE A 31 -7.97 1.58 -7.78
CA ILE A 31 -9.17 0.77 -8.00
C ILE A 31 -8.89 -0.53 -8.78
N GLY A 32 -7.68 -0.69 -9.32
CA GLY A 32 -7.35 -1.82 -10.17
C GLY A 32 -6.05 -1.66 -10.95
N LYS A 33 -5.90 -2.53 -11.96
CA LYS A 33 -4.75 -2.56 -12.87
C LYS A 33 -5.20 -2.73 -14.32
N PHE A 34 -4.50 -2.07 -15.23
CA PHE A 34 -4.70 -2.19 -16.67
C PHE A 34 -3.45 -2.80 -17.29
N PHE A 35 -3.63 -3.91 -18.01
CA PHE A 35 -2.56 -4.68 -18.62
C PHE A 35 -2.61 -4.51 -20.12
N VAL A 36 -1.47 -4.16 -20.72
CA VAL A 36 -1.27 -4.12 -22.16
C VAL A 36 -0.35 -5.27 -22.53
N MET A 37 -0.79 -6.12 -23.43
CA MET A 37 -0.03 -7.26 -23.94
C MET A 37 0.87 -6.87 -25.12
N ASP A 38 1.77 -7.76 -25.50
CA ASP A 38 2.67 -7.59 -26.65
C ASP A 38 1.95 -7.61 -28.01
N ASP A 39 0.82 -8.30 -28.11
CA ASP A 39 -0.07 -8.36 -29.29
C ASP A 39 -1.05 -7.16 -29.40
N ASN A 40 -0.86 -6.13 -28.58
CA ASN A 40 -1.74 -4.97 -28.43
C ASN A 40 -3.15 -5.30 -27.90
N SER A 41 -3.42 -6.53 -27.47
CA SER A 41 -4.59 -6.80 -26.64
C SER A 41 -4.41 -6.17 -25.26
N PHE A 42 -5.51 -5.90 -24.57
CA PHE A 42 -5.49 -5.33 -23.24
C PHE A 42 -6.66 -5.86 -22.41
N PHE A 43 -6.45 -5.88 -21.10
CA PHE A 43 -7.52 -6.20 -20.15
C PHE A 43 -7.29 -5.43 -18.86
N SER A 44 -8.38 -5.15 -18.15
CA SER A 44 -8.36 -4.50 -16.85
C SER A 44 -8.82 -5.47 -15.76
N VAL A 45 -8.14 -5.44 -14.62
CA VAL A 45 -8.59 -6.08 -13.39
C VAL A 45 -9.05 -4.99 -12.43
N VAL A 46 -10.35 -4.91 -12.19
CA VAL A 46 -10.95 -3.98 -11.23
C VAL A 46 -11.02 -4.68 -9.88
N LYS A 47 -10.30 -4.14 -8.89
CA LYS A 47 -10.29 -4.66 -7.51
C LYS A 47 -11.46 -4.11 -6.71
N THR A 48 -11.80 -2.84 -6.94
CA THR A 48 -12.83 -2.13 -6.20
C THR A 48 -13.47 -1.08 -7.11
N VAL A 49 -14.76 -0.85 -6.94
CA VAL A 49 -15.51 0.18 -7.66
C VAL A 49 -15.91 1.24 -6.63
N PRO A 50 -15.44 2.49 -6.75
CA PRO A 50 -15.91 3.58 -5.89
C PRO A 50 -17.42 3.79 -6.04
N VAL A 51 -18.08 4.20 -4.97
CA VAL A 51 -19.51 4.51 -4.96
C VAL A 51 -19.73 5.89 -4.35
N GLY A 52 -20.88 6.50 -4.61
CA GLY A 52 -21.22 7.83 -4.10
C GLY A 52 -20.82 8.95 -5.07
N ALA A 53 -19.96 9.87 -4.64
CA ALA A 53 -19.60 11.08 -5.38
C ALA A 53 -18.61 10.87 -6.55
N TRP A 54 -18.35 9.61 -6.94
CA TRP A 54 -17.45 9.31 -8.04
C TRP A 54 -18.13 9.54 -9.40
N ASP A 55 -17.42 10.20 -10.30
CA ASP A 55 -17.91 10.58 -11.65
C ASP A 55 -17.67 9.49 -12.72
N GLY A 56 -17.21 8.30 -12.31
CA GLY A 56 -16.90 7.18 -13.21
C GLY A 56 -15.56 7.30 -13.93
N LYS A 57 -14.77 8.37 -13.70
CA LYS A 57 -13.48 8.53 -14.38
C LYS A 57 -12.37 7.76 -13.69
N VAL A 58 -11.46 7.24 -14.51
CA VAL A 58 -10.28 6.48 -14.08
C VAL A 58 -9.04 7.06 -14.73
N SER A 59 -8.06 7.39 -13.91
CA SER A 59 -6.73 7.80 -14.34
C SER A 59 -5.79 6.61 -14.34
N TYR A 60 -4.95 6.50 -15.37
CA TYR A 60 -3.99 5.41 -15.53
C TYR A 60 -2.57 5.95 -15.29
N PHE A 61 -1.84 5.32 -14.38
CA PHE A 61 -0.47 5.69 -14.04
C PHE A 61 0.46 4.52 -14.33
N GLU A 62 1.55 4.74 -15.06
CA GLU A 62 2.54 3.68 -15.32
C GLU A 62 3.12 3.21 -13.98
N GLN A 63 3.10 1.89 -13.75
CA GLN A 63 3.56 1.35 -12.49
C GLN A 63 5.08 1.56 -12.40
N LYS A 64 5.53 2.30 -11.38
CA LYS A 64 6.97 2.45 -11.12
C LYS A 64 7.55 1.07 -10.80
N GLU A 65 8.72 0.78 -11.36
CA GLU A 65 9.48 -0.42 -10.98
C GLU A 65 9.68 -0.40 -9.46
N LYS A 66 9.19 -1.44 -8.78
CA LYS A 66 9.54 -1.63 -7.38
C LYS A 66 11.01 -1.98 -7.37
N GLU A 67 11.86 -1.08 -6.91
CA GLU A 67 13.22 -1.44 -6.50
C GLU A 67 13.08 -2.60 -5.52
N GLN A 68 13.48 -3.78 -5.96
CA GLN A 68 13.51 -4.99 -5.16
C GLN A 68 14.59 -4.76 -4.11
N ASN A 69 14.20 -4.17 -2.98
CA ASN A 69 15.03 -4.14 -1.79
C ASN A 69 15.24 -5.61 -1.37
N ASN A 70 16.34 -6.19 -1.84
CA ASN A 70 16.93 -7.40 -1.30
C ASN A 70 17.39 -7.08 0.12
N THR A 71 16.45 -6.99 1.05
CA THR A 71 16.78 -7.00 2.47
C THR A 71 17.19 -8.42 2.80
N SER A 72 18.51 -8.68 2.72
CA SER A 72 19.12 -9.84 3.37
C SER A 72 18.61 -9.91 4.81
N PRO A 73 18.23 -11.10 5.32
CA PRO A 73 17.74 -11.21 6.69
C PRO A 73 18.84 -10.78 7.66
N VAL A 74 18.65 -9.63 8.31
CA VAL A 74 19.46 -9.23 9.46
C VAL A 74 19.04 -10.14 10.60
N ALA A 75 19.86 -11.14 10.89
CA ALA A 75 19.72 -12.00 12.06
C ALA A 75 19.55 -11.11 13.29
N HIS A 76 18.35 -11.12 13.88
CA HIS A 76 18.10 -10.50 15.17
C HIS A 76 18.82 -11.35 16.21
N GLN A 77 20.04 -10.91 16.56
CA GLN A 77 20.80 -11.48 17.66
C GLN A 77 20.16 -10.99 18.96
N SER A 78 19.31 -11.81 19.56
CA SER A 78 18.68 -11.53 20.85
C SER A 78 19.75 -11.33 21.92
N ALA A 79 19.79 -10.15 22.54
CA ALA A 79 20.59 -9.92 23.73
C ALA A 79 20.07 -10.78 24.89
N PRO A 80 20.95 -11.37 25.73
CA PRO A 80 20.52 -12.17 26.88
C PRO A 80 19.87 -11.27 27.94
N VAL A 81 18.66 -11.64 28.36
CA VAL A 81 17.93 -11.02 29.47
C VAL A 81 18.64 -11.37 30.78
N GLN A 82 19.17 -10.36 31.47
CA GLN A 82 19.61 -10.50 32.86
C GLN A 82 18.36 -10.56 33.75
N THR A 83 18.11 -11.73 34.35
CA THR A 83 17.12 -11.93 35.40
C THR A 83 17.46 -11.09 36.62
N ALA A 84 16.72 -10.01 36.84
CA ALA A 84 16.66 -9.33 38.12
C ALA A 84 15.84 -10.20 39.10
N GLN A 85 16.47 -10.65 40.19
CA GLN A 85 15.80 -11.34 41.29
C GLN A 85 14.83 -10.37 41.98
N VAL A 86 13.53 -10.62 41.85
CA VAL A 86 12.51 -9.95 42.66
C VAL A 86 12.41 -10.69 43.99
N ASN A 87 12.96 -10.09 45.04
CA ASN A 87 12.73 -10.49 46.43
C ASN A 87 11.25 -10.28 46.74
N THR A 88 10.47 -11.36 46.79
CA THR A 88 9.09 -11.35 47.28
C THR A 88 9.11 -11.37 48.80
N ASN A 89 9.15 -10.18 49.40
CA ASN A 89 8.80 -10.04 50.80
C ASN A 89 8.25 -8.64 51.06
N GLU A 90 7.01 -8.38 50.62
CA GLU A 90 6.20 -7.35 51.25
C GLU A 90 4.71 -7.67 51.16
N SER A 91 4.14 -7.75 52.36
CA SER A 91 2.77 -8.08 52.73
C SER A 91 1.77 -7.04 52.20
N LEU A 92 0.75 -7.50 51.47
CA LEU A 92 -0.44 -6.69 51.16
C LEU A 92 -1.39 -6.69 52.38
N PRO A 93 -1.81 -5.54 52.93
CA PRO A 93 -2.92 -5.50 53.88
C PRO A 93 -4.26 -5.65 53.14
N PHE A 94 -5.20 -6.34 53.79
CA PHE A 94 -6.59 -6.56 53.39
C PHE A 94 -7.41 -5.27 53.32
#